data_AF-A0A6A9T9D9-F1
#
_entry.id   AF-A0A6A9T9D9-F1
#
_cell.length_a   1.000
_cell.length_b   1.000
_cell.length_c   1.000
_cell.angle_alpha   90.00
_cell.angle_beta   90.00
_cell.angle_gamma   90.00
#
_symmetry.space_group_name_H-M   'P 1'
#
loop_
_entity.id
_entity.type
_entity.pdbx_description
1 polymer ?
#
loop_
_entity_poly.entity_id
_entity_poly.type
_entity_poly.pdbx_seq_one_letter_code
_entity_poly.pdbx_strand_id
1 'polypeptide(L)'
;MRAPEGYQLRETSVEPAATEGRTVSWASGLDTSDLTVSLASDETGDDDPSFDIPPIGDGSGPPTSLDDDPLLEDVNGDGTGDLFDALAYYNNRDSDAVAANPDAFDFDGDGDAGDLFDALALWNELSS
;
A
#
# COMPACT_ATOMS: atom_id res chain seq x y z
N MET A 1 -24.73 53.19 23.37
CA MET A 1 -25.21 51.87 23.85
C MET A 1 -23.98 51.11 24.35
N ARG A 2 -23.87 50.67 25.62
CA ARG A 2 -24.70 49.71 26.41
C ARG A 2 -24.24 48.24 26.19
N ALA A 3 -23.27 47.81 27.00
CA ALA A 3 -23.35 46.55 27.76
C ALA A 3 -24.21 46.82 29.03
N PRO A 4 -24.71 45.83 29.81
CA PRO A 4 -24.20 44.48 30.13
C PRO A 4 -24.94 43.39 29.31
N GLU A 5 -25.03 42.08 29.59
CA GLU A 5 -24.92 41.22 30.80
C GLU A 5 -24.49 39.79 30.32
N GLY A 6 -24.26 38.69 31.07
CA GLY A 6 -24.53 38.28 32.46
C GLY A 6 -25.33 36.95 32.49
N TYR A 7 -25.00 35.86 33.22
CA TYR A 7 -23.85 35.54 34.09
C TYR A 7 -23.79 34.00 34.41
N GLN A 8 -22.62 33.35 34.24
CA GLN A 8 -22.19 31.98 34.69
C GLN A 8 -23.10 30.74 34.54
N LEU A 9 -22.56 29.67 33.94
CA LEU A 9 -22.76 28.26 34.34
C LEU A 9 -21.47 27.46 34.10
N ARG A 10 -21.22 26.38 34.86
CA ARG A 10 -19.94 25.65 34.86
C ARG A 10 -20.10 24.17 35.27
N GLU A 11 -20.63 23.32 34.39
CA GLU A 11 -20.83 21.88 34.66
C GLU A 11 -20.27 20.95 33.56
N THR A 12 -19.07 20.44 33.85
CA THR A 12 -18.45 19.13 33.55
C THR A 12 -18.84 18.25 32.33
N SER A 13 -17.78 17.78 31.68
CA SER A 13 -17.52 16.36 31.29
C SER A 13 -17.80 15.87 29.87
N VAL A 14 -16.82 15.07 29.38
CA VAL A 14 -16.77 14.24 28.16
C VAL A 14 -16.95 14.94 26.82
N GLU A 15 -15.83 15.10 26.11
CA GLU A 15 -15.79 15.36 24.67
C GLU A 15 -15.82 14.02 23.91
N PRO A 16 -16.85 13.71 23.10
CA PRO A 16 -16.66 12.85 21.95
C PRO A 16 -15.96 13.66 20.86
N ALA A 17 -14.74 13.30 20.50
CA ALA A 17 -14.09 13.87 19.33
C ALA A 17 -14.90 13.47 18.08
N ALA A 18 -15.65 14.42 17.53
CA ALA A 18 -16.47 14.18 16.34
C ALA A 18 -15.56 14.06 15.12
N THR A 19 -15.35 12.83 14.64
CA THR A 19 -14.66 12.56 13.38
C THR A 19 -15.31 13.36 12.25
N GLU A 20 -14.61 14.36 11.72
CA GLU A 20 -15.05 15.09 10.53
C GLU A 20 -14.94 14.15 9.32
N GLY A 21 -16.04 13.43 9.04
CA GLY A 21 -16.11 12.49 7.93
C GLY A 21 -15.79 13.17 6.60
N ARG A 22 -14.70 12.72 5.94
CA ARG A 22 -14.26 13.24 4.64
C ARG A 22 -15.36 13.08 3.59
N THR A 23 -16.03 14.18 3.22
CA THR A 23 -17.09 14.18 2.19
C THR A 23 -16.49 14.08 0.79
N VAL A 24 -16.37 12.86 0.26
CA VAL A 24 -15.91 12.63 -1.12
C VAL A 24 -16.99 13.09 -2.11
N SER A 25 -16.67 14.14 -2.88
CA SER A 25 -17.58 14.71 -3.88
C SER A 25 -17.39 14.06 -5.24
N TRP A 26 -18.20 13.05 -5.53
CA TRP A 26 -18.18 12.34 -6.82
C TRP A 26 -18.84 13.17 -7.93
N ALA A 27 -18.19 13.24 -9.09
CA ALA A 27 -18.70 13.96 -10.25
C ALA A 27 -19.95 13.25 -10.82
N SER A 28 -21.06 13.97 -10.93
CA SER A 28 -22.34 13.40 -11.35
C SER A 28 -22.38 13.13 -12.86
N GLY A 29 -21.99 11.93 -13.28
CA GLY A 29 -22.01 11.54 -14.69
C GLY A 29 -21.51 10.14 -15.06
N LEU A 30 -21.06 9.33 -14.09
CA LEU A 30 -20.66 7.94 -14.33
C LEU A 30 -21.88 7.02 -14.33
N ASP A 31 -21.97 6.12 -15.31
CA ASP A 31 -23.01 5.10 -15.36
C ASP A 31 -22.66 3.97 -14.38
N THR A 32 -23.48 3.77 -13.35
CA THR A 32 -23.17 2.86 -12.24
C THR A 32 -23.55 1.40 -12.53
N SER A 33 -23.87 1.03 -13.77
CA SER A 33 -24.33 -0.32 -14.12
C SER A 33 -23.24 -1.40 -14.00
N ASP A 34 -21.97 -1.01 -14.06
CA ASP A 34 -20.80 -1.91 -14.13
C ASP A 34 -19.91 -1.85 -12.85
N LEU A 35 -20.24 -0.97 -11.90
CA LEU A 35 -19.41 -0.71 -10.71
C LEU A 35 -19.69 -1.72 -9.57
N THR A 36 -19.06 -2.89 -9.63
CA THR A 36 -18.97 -3.82 -8.49
C THR A 36 -17.94 -3.31 -7.46
N VAL A 37 -18.39 -2.45 -6.54
CA VAL A 37 -17.57 -2.02 -5.40
C VAL A 37 -17.54 -3.14 -4.35
N SER A 38 -16.46 -3.92 -4.35
CA SER A 38 -16.13 -4.86 -3.28
C SER A 38 -15.61 -4.09 -2.07
N LEU A 39 -16.43 -3.93 -1.05
CA LEU A 39 -15.97 -3.44 0.26
C LEU A 39 -15.40 -4.63 1.04
N ALA A 40 -14.07 -4.71 1.11
CA ALA A 40 -13.41 -5.52 2.13
C ALA A 40 -13.73 -4.95 3.53
N SER A 41 -13.71 -5.80 4.56
CA SER A 41 -14.17 -5.43 5.90
C SER A 41 -13.15 -4.57 6.64
N ASP A 42 -13.65 -3.53 7.31
CA ASP A 42 -12.96 -2.80 8.38
C ASP A 42 -12.80 -3.74 9.59
N GLU A 43 -11.62 -4.36 9.72
CA GLU A 43 -11.18 -5.14 10.88
C GLU A 43 -9.77 -4.67 11.23
N THR A 44 -9.49 -4.36 12.49
CA THR A 44 -8.24 -3.68 12.88
C THR A 44 -7.03 -4.62 12.82
N GLY A 45 -6.30 -4.54 11.71
CA GLY A 45 -4.99 -5.11 11.48
C GLY A 45 -4.26 -4.20 10.49
N ASP A 46 -2.95 -4.09 10.68
CA ASP A 46 -2.03 -3.14 10.04
C ASP A 46 -2.29 -2.95 8.52
N ASP A 47 -2.52 -1.70 8.10
CA ASP A 47 -2.75 -1.28 6.70
C ASP A 47 -1.45 -1.40 5.87
N ASP A 48 -0.95 -2.63 5.69
CA ASP A 48 -0.10 -2.97 4.55
C ASP A 48 -0.87 -2.61 3.25
N PRO A 49 -0.26 -1.87 2.31
CA PRO A 49 -0.91 -1.50 1.07
C PRO A 49 -0.97 -2.70 0.11
N SER A 50 -1.77 -3.72 0.43
CA SER A 50 -1.83 -4.98 -0.32
C SER A 50 -2.03 -4.75 -1.83
N PHE A 51 -0.93 -4.80 -2.57
CA PHE A 51 -0.93 -4.60 -4.01
C PHE A 51 -1.56 -5.85 -4.65
N ASP A 52 -2.61 -5.67 -5.46
CA ASP A 52 -3.28 -6.78 -6.20
C ASP A 52 -2.41 -7.18 -7.42
N ILE A 53 -1.20 -7.62 -7.12
CA ILE A 53 -0.16 -8.07 -8.06
C ILE A 53 -0.23 -9.59 -8.13
N PRO A 54 -0.36 -10.19 -9.33
CA PRO A 54 -0.39 -11.64 -9.46
C PRO A 54 0.97 -12.27 -9.10
N PRO A 55 1.01 -13.54 -8.64
CA PRO A 55 2.24 -14.28 -8.40
C PRO A 55 3.24 -14.18 -9.57
N ILE A 56 4.50 -13.89 -9.26
CA ILE A 56 5.53 -13.66 -10.26
C ILE A 56 6.10 -15.01 -10.75
N GLY A 57 5.85 -15.32 -12.03
CA GLY A 57 6.30 -16.56 -12.66
C GLY A 57 5.62 -17.81 -12.08
N ASP A 58 6.43 -18.70 -11.50
CA ASP A 58 5.99 -19.94 -10.83
C ASP A 58 5.92 -19.77 -9.28
N GLY A 59 5.80 -18.52 -8.79
CA GLY A 59 5.84 -18.17 -7.36
C GLY A 59 4.75 -18.82 -6.48
N SER A 60 5.03 -18.88 -5.19
CA SER A 60 4.17 -19.48 -4.16
C SER A 60 2.92 -18.65 -3.84
N GLY A 61 3.01 -17.33 -4.02
CA GLY A 61 1.95 -16.36 -3.73
C GLY A 61 2.16 -15.01 -4.45
N PRO A 62 1.29 -14.02 -4.22
CA PRO A 62 1.56 -12.62 -4.54
C PRO A 62 2.84 -12.13 -3.85
N PRO A 63 3.58 -11.18 -4.43
CA PRO A 63 4.69 -10.51 -3.73
C PRO A 63 4.20 -9.69 -2.53
N THR A 64 5.02 -9.60 -1.47
CA THR A 64 4.73 -8.82 -0.25
C THR A 64 5.97 -8.11 0.30
N SER A 65 5.78 -6.97 0.97
CA SER A 65 6.85 -6.33 1.77
C SER A 65 7.23 -7.20 2.98
N LEU A 66 8.46 -7.06 3.45
CA LEU A 66 8.99 -7.75 4.63
C LEU A 66 9.33 -6.81 5.80
N ASP A 67 9.31 -5.48 5.62
CA ASP A 67 9.58 -4.50 6.70
C ASP A 67 8.65 -3.27 6.78
N ASP A 68 7.45 -3.38 6.20
CA ASP A 68 6.36 -2.38 6.20
C ASP A 68 6.63 -1.13 5.32
N ASP A 69 7.34 -1.33 4.20
CA ASP A 69 7.76 -0.36 3.16
C ASP A 69 6.94 -0.55 1.84
N PRO A 70 6.89 0.41 0.89
CA PRO A 70 6.20 0.22 -0.41
C PRO A 70 6.82 -0.81 -1.38
N LEU A 71 8.05 -1.28 -1.15
CA LEU A 71 8.69 -2.33 -1.96
C LEU A 71 8.22 -3.74 -1.56
N LEU A 72 8.49 -4.74 -2.41
CA LEU A 72 7.95 -6.10 -2.27
C LEU A 72 9.06 -7.17 -2.35
N GLU A 73 9.82 -7.31 -1.25
CA GLU A 73 11.04 -8.11 -1.17
C GLU A 73 10.80 -9.63 -1.28
N ASP A 74 9.65 -10.13 -0.79
CA ASP A 74 9.20 -11.51 -1.01
C ASP A 74 8.62 -11.66 -2.42
N VAL A 75 9.47 -11.45 -3.44
CA VAL A 75 9.10 -11.50 -4.85
C VAL A 75 8.55 -12.88 -5.25
N ASN A 76 8.95 -13.94 -4.55
CA ASN A 76 8.48 -15.30 -4.80
C ASN A 76 7.16 -15.65 -4.06
N GLY A 77 6.80 -14.90 -3.02
CA GLY A 77 5.55 -15.02 -2.28
C GLY A 77 5.48 -16.26 -1.37
N ASP A 78 6.60 -16.66 -0.75
CA ASP A 78 6.66 -17.80 0.19
C ASP A 78 6.81 -17.41 1.68
N GLY A 79 6.90 -16.12 1.97
CA GLY A 79 7.06 -15.53 3.29
C GLY A 79 8.50 -15.47 3.79
N THR A 80 9.50 -15.67 2.91
CA THR A 80 10.93 -15.71 3.28
C THR A 80 11.81 -14.99 2.26
N GLY A 81 12.15 -13.72 2.52
CA GLY A 81 13.14 -13.01 1.71
C GLY A 81 14.52 -13.65 1.76
N ASP A 82 14.96 -14.29 0.68
CA ASP A 82 16.33 -14.77 0.50
C ASP A 82 16.88 -14.58 -0.95
N LEU A 83 17.86 -15.41 -1.34
CA LEU A 83 18.43 -15.39 -2.69
C LEU A 83 17.39 -15.79 -3.76
N PHE A 84 16.36 -16.56 -3.40
CA PHE A 84 15.34 -17.02 -4.34
C PHE A 84 14.44 -15.89 -4.84
N ASP A 85 14.24 -14.81 -4.07
CA ASP A 85 13.48 -13.63 -4.50
C ASP A 85 14.24 -12.80 -5.53
N ALA A 86 15.50 -12.48 -5.26
CA ALA A 86 16.38 -11.82 -6.23
C ALA A 86 16.52 -12.63 -7.54
N LEU A 87 16.45 -13.97 -7.46
CA LEU A 87 16.40 -14.84 -8.63
C LEU A 87 15.02 -14.89 -9.28
N ALA A 88 13.92 -14.92 -8.52
CA ALA A 88 12.56 -14.89 -9.04
C ALA A 88 12.30 -13.58 -9.79
N TYR A 89 12.72 -12.46 -9.19
CA TYR A 89 12.79 -11.14 -9.81
C TYR A 89 13.59 -11.20 -11.11
N TYR A 90 14.89 -11.50 -11.07
CA TYR A 90 15.75 -11.41 -12.25
C TYR A 90 15.26 -12.27 -13.44
N ASN A 91 14.66 -13.44 -13.17
CA ASN A 91 14.09 -14.30 -14.20
C ASN A 91 12.75 -13.80 -14.78
N ASN A 92 11.99 -12.96 -14.05
CA ASN A 92 10.65 -12.48 -14.42
C ASN A 92 10.52 -10.95 -14.48
N ARG A 93 11.61 -10.19 -14.33
CA ARG A 93 11.68 -8.72 -14.40
C ARG A 93 11.12 -8.12 -15.70
N ASP A 94 11.14 -8.91 -16.79
CA ASP A 94 10.54 -8.56 -18.09
C ASP A 94 9.00 -8.80 -18.16
N SER A 95 8.34 -9.09 -17.03
CA SER A 95 6.91 -9.47 -16.97
C SER A 95 5.95 -8.30 -16.80
N ASP A 96 4.69 -8.49 -17.22
CA ASP A 96 3.60 -7.52 -17.02
C ASP A 96 3.39 -7.14 -15.55
N ALA A 97 3.74 -8.01 -14.59
CA ALA A 97 3.60 -7.75 -13.15
C ALA A 97 4.60 -6.69 -12.67
N VAL A 98 5.86 -6.80 -13.08
CA VAL A 98 6.92 -5.82 -12.75
C VAL A 98 6.73 -4.54 -13.56
N ALA A 99 6.53 -4.66 -14.88
CA ALA A 99 6.41 -3.52 -15.79
C ALA A 99 5.15 -2.64 -15.57
N ALA A 100 4.14 -3.13 -14.84
CA ALA A 100 2.96 -2.36 -14.44
C ALA A 100 3.07 -1.69 -13.06
N ASN A 101 4.04 -2.09 -12.23
CA ASN A 101 4.17 -1.64 -10.83
C ASN A 101 5.62 -1.25 -10.47
N PRO A 102 6.29 -0.35 -11.24
CA PRO A 102 7.70 -0.01 -10.99
C PRO A 102 7.92 0.57 -9.58
N ASP A 103 6.98 1.37 -9.06
CA ASP A 103 7.02 1.95 -7.71
C ASP A 103 7.16 0.92 -6.56
N ALA A 104 6.95 -0.38 -6.83
CA ALA A 104 7.06 -1.49 -5.88
C ALA A 104 8.25 -2.45 -6.17
N PHE A 105 9.04 -2.14 -7.20
CA PHE A 105 10.08 -3.01 -7.77
C PHE A 105 11.35 -2.26 -8.25
N ASP A 106 11.39 -0.93 -8.11
CA ASP A 106 12.55 -0.04 -8.22
C ASP A 106 13.39 -0.19 -6.93
N PHE A 107 14.16 -1.27 -6.85
CA PHE A 107 14.92 -1.60 -5.63
C PHE A 107 16.25 -0.81 -5.53
N ASP A 108 16.73 -0.23 -6.62
CA ASP A 108 17.99 0.55 -6.63
C ASP A 108 17.77 2.08 -6.58
N GLY A 109 16.55 2.55 -6.83
CA GLY A 109 16.08 3.92 -6.62
C GLY A 109 16.37 4.88 -7.78
N ASP A 110 16.50 4.38 -9.01
CA ASP A 110 16.76 5.18 -10.21
C ASP A 110 15.49 5.75 -10.88
N GLY A 111 14.32 5.15 -10.62
CA GLY A 111 13.01 5.60 -11.07
C GLY A 111 12.43 4.85 -12.28
N ASP A 112 13.12 3.84 -12.80
CA ASP A 112 12.58 2.77 -13.65
C ASP A 112 12.61 1.43 -12.87
N ALA A 113 12.12 0.32 -13.46
CA ALA A 113 12.24 -1.02 -12.89
C ALA A 113 12.27 -2.11 -13.98
N GLY A 114 12.79 -3.29 -13.65
CA GLY A 114 12.84 -4.47 -14.53
C GLY A 114 14.26 -4.87 -14.95
N ASP A 115 15.26 -4.44 -14.18
CA ASP A 115 16.67 -4.39 -14.57
C ASP A 115 17.56 -5.38 -13.76
N LEU A 116 18.89 -5.35 -13.95
CA LEU A 116 19.86 -6.16 -13.20
C LEU A 116 20.31 -5.49 -11.89
N PHE A 117 20.34 -4.16 -11.81
CA PHE A 117 20.72 -3.42 -10.61
C PHE A 117 19.63 -3.53 -9.55
N ASP A 118 18.34 -3.47 -9.93
CA ASP A 118 17.18 -3.89 -9.10
C ASP A 118 17.46 -5.22 -8.37
N ALA A 119 17.73 -6.27 -9.13
CA ALA A 119 17.96 -7.62 -8.62
C ALA A 119 19.20 -7.73 -7.70
N LEU A 120 20.17 -6.84 -7.87
CA LEU A 120 21.38 -6.77 -7.05
C LEU A 120 21.18 -5.90 -5.79
N ALA A 121 20.29 -4.91 -5.84
CA ALA A 121 19.91 -4.10 -4.70
C ALA A 121 19.06 -4.91 -3.71
N LEU A 122 18.00 -5.58 -4.21
CA LEU A 122 17.18 -6.52 -3.43
C LEU A 122 18.04 -7.58 -2.72
N TRP A 123 18.99 -8.21 -3.43
CA TRP A 123 19.91 -9.17 -2.80
C TRP A 123 20.85 -8.53 -1.77
N ASN A 124 21.34 -7.30 -2.01
CA ASN A 124 22.21 -6.60 -1.06
C ASN A 124 21.47 -6.28 0.25
N GLU A 125 20.18 -5.99 0.18
CA GLU A 125 19.32 -5.75 1.33
C GLU A 125 19.06 -7.05 2.11
N LEU A 126 18.52 -8.08 1.45
CA LEU A 126 18.18 -9.39 2.03
C LEU A 126 19.38 -10.18 2.60
N SER A 127 20.62 -9.68 2.45
CA SER A 127 21.85 -10.33 2.94
C SER A 127 22.67 -9.51 3.95
N SER A 128 22.11 -8.42 4.49
CA SER A 128 22.78 -7.47 5.43
C SER A 128 22.77 -7.86 6.92
#